data_AF-A0A2R6FFT4-F1
#
_entry.id   AF-A0A2R6FFT4-F1
#
_cell.length_a   1.000
_cell.length_b   1.000
_cell.length_c   1.000
_cell.angle_alpha   90.00
_cell.angle_beta   90.00
_cell.angle_gamma   90.00
#
_symmetry.space_group_name_H-M   'P 1'
#
loop_
_entity.id
_entity.type
_entity.pdbx_description
1 polymer ?
#
loop_
_entity_poly.entity_id
_entity_poly.type
_entity_poly.pdbx_seq_one_letter_code
_entity_poly.pdbx_strand_id
1 'polypeptide(L)' 'DVDMLTQRRVTDLISELDMLGIVNAVVVSKGRYGRTKEISMSVPIEETEAVLMSDSRLSDIEDTQPFVQMRFDSDN' A
#
# COMPACT_ATOMS: atom_id res chain seq x y z
N ASP A 1 -20.77 -2.45 10.12
CA ASP A 1 -19.50 -2.85 10.72
C ASP A 1 -18.63 -3.37 9.59
N VAL A 2 -17.44 -2.80 9.39
CA VAL A 2 -16.50 -3.29 8.38
C VAL A 2 -15.49 -4.16 9.11
N ASP A 3 -15.53 -5.46 8.84
CA ASP A 3 -14.63 -6.41 9.49
C ASP A 3 -13.17 -6.10 9.14
N MET A 4 -12.30 -6.15 10.15
CA MET A 4 -10.86 -5.99 9.95
C MET A 4 -10.34 -7.09 9.00
N LEU A 5 -9.60 -6.66 7.98
CA LEU A 5 -9.01 -7.60 7.03
C LEU A 5 -7.91 -8.43 7.69
N THR A 6 -7.88 -9.72 7.34
CA THR A 6 -6.75 -10.58 7.72
C THR A 6 -5.50 -10.22 6.90
N GLN A 7 -4.32 -10.53 7.44
CA GLN A 7 -3.05 -10.35 6.73
C GLN A 7 -3.01 -11.03 5.36
N ARG A 8 -3.66 -12.19 5.23
CA ARG A 8 -3.81 -12.89 3.95
C ARG A 8 -4.61 -12.07 2.95
N ARG A 9 -5.76 -11.51 3.37
CA ARG A 9 -6.61 -10.72 2.49
C ARG A 9 -5.93 -9.42 2.06
N VAL A 10 -5.22 -8.75 2.97
CA VAL A 10 -4.41 -7.57 2.63
C VAL A 10 -3.36 -7.93 1.57
N THR A 11 -2.70 -9.10 1.71
CA THR A 11 -1.72 -9.58 0.72
C THR A 11 -2.36 -9.83 -0.65
N ASP A 12 -3.55 -10.43 -0.69
CA ASP A 12 -4.28 -10.68 -1.95
C ASP A 12 -4.61 -9.35 -2.66
N LEU A 13 -5.12 -8.34 -1.92
CA LEU A 13 -5.43 -7.01 -2.46
C LEU A 13 -4.18 -6.29 -3.00
N ILE A 14 -3.04 -6.38 -2.30
CA ILE A 14 -1.77 -5.82 -2.78
C ILE A 14 -1.36 -6.47 -4.11
N SER A 15 -1.52 -7.79 -4.21
CA SER A 15 -1.22 -8.52 -5.45
C SER A 15 -2.17 -8.17 -6.60
N GLU A 16 -3.43 -7.89 -6.32
CA GLU A 16 -4.37 -7.38 -7.34
C GLU A 16 -3.93 -6.01 -7.88
N LEU A 17 -3.53 -5.08 -7.00
CA LEU A 17 -3.02 -3.75 -7.41
C LEU A 17 -1.72 -3.85 -8.22
N ASP A 18 -0.85 -4.80 -7.87
CA ASP A 18 0.39 -5.10 -8.60
C ASP A 18 0.11 -5.62 -10.01
N MET A 19 -0.85 -6.55 -10.16
CA MET A 19 -1.29 -7.04 -11.48
C MET A 19 -1.94 -5.94 -12.34
N LEU A 20 -2.58 -4.95 -11.72
CA LEU A 20 -3.12 -3.77 -12.41
C LEU A 20 -2.04 -2.74 -12.77
N GLY A 21 -0.80 -2.91 -12.30
CA GLY A 21 0.31 -1.99 -12.55
C GLY A 21 0.23 -0.68 -11.76
N ILE A 22 -0.56 -0.63 -10.69
CA ILE A 22 -0.72 0.56 -9.84
C ILE A 22 0.42 0.67 -8.84
N VAL A 23 0.83 -0.47 -8.28
CA VAL A 23 1.99 -0.60 -7.39
C VAL A 23 2.94 -1.65 -7.95
N ASN A 24 4.16 -1.65 -7.45
CA ASN A 24 5.13 -2.73 -7.63
C ASN A 24 5.43 -3.34 -6.26
N ALA A 25 5.13 -4.63 -6.07
CA ALA A 25 5.22 -5.31 -4.77
C ALA A 25 6.19 -6.50 -4.77
N VAL A 26 7.47 -6.24 -4.44
CA VAL A 26 8.55 -7.24 -4.49
C VAL A 26 8.74 -7.93 -3.14
N VAL A 27 8.86 -9.26 -3.14
CA VAL A 27 9.19 -10.02 -1.93
C VAL A 27 10.70 -9.99 -1.69
N VAL A 28 11.12 -9.41 -0.56
CA VAL A 28 12.53 -9.28 -0.17
C VAL A 28 12.83 -10.14 1.05
N SER A 29 13.93 -10.90 0.99
CA SER A 29 14.44 -11.67 2.13
C SER A 29 15.19 -10.76 3.09
N LYS A 30 14.85 -10.85 4.39
CA LYS A 30 15.57 -10.22 5.50
C LYS A 30 16.34 -11.28 6.30
N GLY A 31 16.70 -12.40 5.68
CA GLY A 31 17.44 -13.50 6.31
C GLY A 31 16.63 -14.17 7.44
N ARG A 32 17.23 -14.29 8.63
CA ARG A 32 16.56 -14.87 9.81
C ARG A 32 15.35 -14.08 10.32
N TYR A 33 15.20 -12.83 9.88
CA TYR A 33 14.06 -11.96 10.24
C TYR A 33 12.86 -12.18 9.30
N GLY A 34 12.93 -13.18 8.42
CA GLY A 34 11.85 -13.54 7.53
C GLY A 34 11.89 -12.80 6.19
N ARG A 35 10.71 -12.60 5.60
CA ARG A 35 10.53 -11.93 4.30
C ARG A 35 9.46 -10.86 4.45
N THR A 36 9.60 -9.78 3.72
CA THR A 36 8.58 -8.72 3.63
C THR A 36 8.30 -8.40 2.17
N LYS A 37 7.13 -7.83 1.90
CA LYS A 37 6.91 -7.12 0.64
C LYS A 37 7.45 -5.71 0.78
N GLU A 38 8.24 -5.27 -0.19
CA GLU A 38 8.58 -3.87 -0.41
C GLU A 38 7.65 -3.38 -1.52
N ILE A 39 6.95 -2.28 -1.27
CA ILE A 39 5.88 -1.77 -2.15
C ILE A 39 6.23 -0.35 -2.55
N SER A 40 6.23 -0.09 -3.86
CA SER A 40 6.46 1.23 -4.44
C SER A 40 5.31 1.61 -5.36
N MET A 41 5.01 2.89 -5.51
CA MET A 41 4.03 3.36 -6.49
C MET A 41 4.58 3.20 -7.91
N SER A 42 3.76 2.68 -8.81
CA SER A 42 4.08 2.54 -10.24
C SER A 42 3.39 3.60 -11.11
N VAL A 43 2.55 4.42 -10.49
CA VAL A 43 1.78 5.52 -11.09
C VAL A 43 2.12 6.86 -10.43
N PRO A 44 1.88 8.01 -11.08
CA PRO A 44 2.11 9.33 -10.48
C PRO A 44 1.28 9.53 -9.20
N ILE A 45 1.94 9.93 -8.12
CA ILE A 45 1.31 10.08 -6.80
C ILE A 45 0.26 11.20 -6.82
N GLU A 46 0.60 12.37 -7.36
CA GLU A 46 -0.30 13.54 -7.39
C GLU A 46 -1.62 13.24 -8.13
N GLU A 47 -1.53 12.60 -9.30
CA GLU A 47 -2.73 12.20 -10.07
C GLU A 47 -3.56 11.14 -9.33
N THR A 48 -2.88 10.17 -8.71
CA THR A 48 -3.55 9.09 -7.95
C THR A 48 -4.27 9.66 -6.73
N GLU A 49 -3.64 10.58 -6.01
CA GLU A 49 -4.20 11.27 -4.86
C GLU A 49 -5.44 12.08 -5.24
N ALA A 50 -5.39 12.83 -6.35
CA ALA A 50 -6.54 13.58 -6.85
C ALA A 50 -7.75 12.68 -7.16
N VAL A 51 -7.52 11.50 -7.76
CA VAL A 51 -8.57 10.51 -8.02
C VAL A 51 -9.14 9.97 -6.72
N LEU A 52 -8.29 9.60 -5.75
CA LEU A 52 -8.72 9.08 -4.45
C LEU A 52 -9.54 10.12 -3.66
N MET A 53 -9.12 11.39 -3.63
CA MET A 53 -9.82 12.48 -2.95
C MET A 53 -11.16 12.83 -3.62
N SER A 54 -11.31 12.57 -4.92
CA SER A 54 -12.57 12.79 -5.62
C SER A 54 -13.64 11.74 -5.32
N ASP A 55 -13.26 10.56 -4.81
CA ASP A 55 -14.19 9.47 -4.52
C ASP A 55 -14.84 9.67 -3.14
N SER A 56 -16.12 10.06 -3.14
CA SER A 56 -16.91 10.28 -1.92
C SER A 56 -16.94 9.09 -0.94
N ARG A 57 -16.62 7.86 -1.37
CA ARG A 57 -16.55 6.69 -0.48
C ARG A 57 -15.30 6.68 0.38
N LEU A 58 -14.29 7.48 0.03
CA LEU A 58 -13.00 7.57 0.69
C LEU A 58 -12.85 8.84 1.53
N SER A 59 -13.92 9.63 1.72
CA SER A 59 -13.88 10.86 2.52
C SER A 59 -13.35 10.65 3.94
N ASP A 60 -13.63 9.48 4.54
CA ASP A 60 -13.29 9.17 5.92
C ASP A 60 -11.78 8.93 6.13
N ILE A 61 -11.01 8.72 5.05
CA ILE A 61 -9.58 8.44 5.12
C ILE A 61 -8.70 9.63 4.71
N GLU A 62 -9.27 10.76 4.30
CA GLU A 62 -8.54 11.96 3.85
C GLU A 62 -7.58 12.49 4.93
N ASP A 63 -8.02 12.52 6.19
CA ASP A 63 -7.24 13.03 7.33
C ASP A 63 -6.50 11.93 8.11
N THR A 64 -6.46 10.70 7.60
CA THR A 64 -5.90 9.58 8.36
C THR A 64 -4.37 9.64 8.41
N GLN A 65 -3.78 9.41 9.58
CA GLN A 65 -2.34 9.23 9.76
C GLN A 65 -2.07 7.76 10.11
N PRO A 66 -1.75 6.91 9.12
CA PRO A 66 -1.58 5.49 9.38
C PRO A 66 -0.30 5.23 10.19
N PHE A 67 -0.32 4.15 10.98
CA PHE A 67 0.89 3.65 11.62
C PHE A 67 1.91 3.26 10.55
N VAL A 68 3.06 3.93 10.56
CA VAL A 68 4.15 3.65 9.62
C VAL A 68 4.90 2.41 10.09
N GLN A 69 4.86 1.34 9.29
CA GLN A 69 5.64 0.13 9.56
C GLN A 69 7.13 0.34 9.27
N MET A 70 7.47 0.82 8.07
CA MET A 70 8.83 1.18 7.64
C MET A 70 8.75 2.00 6.35
N ARG A 71 9.49 3.11 6.24
CA ARG A 71 9.70 3.83 4.97
C ARG A 71 11.10 3.52 4.47
N PHE A 72 11.22 3.03 3.23
CA PHE A 72 12.50 2.64 2.64
C PHE A 72 13.26 3.82 1.99
N ASP A 73 12.60 4.98 1.83
CA ASP A 73 13.15 6.17 1.14
C ASP A 73 14.08 7.03 2.03
N SER A 74 14.70 6.46 3.07
CA SER A 74 15.59 7.21 3.99
C SER A 74 17.08 7.14 3.64
N ASP A 75 17.44 6.48 2.54
CA ASP A 75 18.81 6.38 2.04
C ASP A 75 18.98 7.14 0.71
N ASN A 76 18.68 8.45 0.70
CA ASN A 76 19.31 9.46 -0.19
C ASN A 76 19.02 10.90 0.26
#